data_AF-A0A0C2ZV70-F1
#
_entry.id   AF-A0A0C2ZV70-F1
#
_cell.length_a   1.000
_cell.length_b   1.000
_cell.length_c   1.000
_cell.angle_alpha   90.00
_cell.angle_beta   90.00
_cell.angle_gamma   90.00
#
_symmetry.space_group_name_H-M   'P 1'
#
loop_
_entity.id
_entity.type
_entity.pdbx_description
1 polymer ?
#
loop_
_entity_poly.entity_id
_entity_poly.type
_entity_poly.pdbx_seq_one_letter_code
_entity_poly.pdbx_strand_id
1 'polypeptide(L)' 'MPQPANSSINVVKRACAELNITQKRLAEILEVPEGTVSSWAVRDELPRLAKKAIEFYIQKQQSERIVSQFRDLIALVS' A
#
# COMPACT_ATOMS: atom_id res chain seq x y z
N MET A 1 17.20 23.29 12.79
CA MET A 1 16.76 22.07 12.09
C MET A 1 15.25 21.98 12.24
N PRO A 2 14.45 22.04 11.16
CA PRO A 2 13.02 21.81 11.30
C PRO A 2 12.78 20.32 11.56
N GLN A 3 12.05 20.03 12.62
CA GLN A 3 11.66 18.67 13.02
C GLN A 3 10.75 18.03 11.95
N PRO A 4 10.78 16.70 11.73
CA PRO A 4 9.85 16.06 10.81
C PRO A 4 8.45 16.11 11.43
N ALA A 5 7.54 16.82 10.75
CA ALA A 5 6.15 16.90 11.12
C ALA A 5 5.53 15.50 11.13
N ASN A 6 5.30 14.97 12.33
CA ASN A 6 4.53 13.76 12.57
C ASN A 6 3.04 14.06 12.29
N SER A 7 2.68 14.10 11.01
CA SER A 7 1.29 14.27 10.55
C SER A 7 0.83 12.92 9.99
N SER A 8 -0.29 12.43 10.51
CA SER A 8 -0.99 11.20 10.10
C SER A 8 -0.86 10.93 8.59
N ILE A 9 0.07 10.05 8.21
CA ILE A 9 0.31 9.76 6.79
C ILE A 9 -0.91 9.04 6.25
N ASN A 10 -1.54 9.66 5.25
CA ASN A 10 -2.65 9.09 4.50
C ASN A 10 -2.34 7.66 4.02
N VAL A 11 -3.32 6.78 4.14
CA VAL A 11 -3.16 5.33 3.83
C VAL A 11 -2.73 5.08 2.38
N VAL A 12 -3.14 5.92 1.41
CA VAL A 12 -2.71 5.84 0.01
C VAL A 12 -1.23 6.14 -0.12
N LYS A 13 -0.75 7.23 0.52
CA LYS A 13 0.67 7.59 0.49
C LYS A 13 1.53 6.51 1.15
N ARG A 14 1.05 5.96 2.27
CA ARG A 14 1.70 4.84 2.96
C ARG A 14 1.77 3.60 2.07
N ALA A 15 0.67 3.23 1.42
CA ALA A 15 0.64 2.09 0.49
C ALA A 15 1.60 2.26 -0.68
N CYS A 16 1.61 3.43 -1.32
CA CYS A 16 2.52 3.72 -2.42
C CYS A 16 4.00 3.60 -2.01
N ALA A 17 4.34 4.09 -0.80
CA ALA A 17 5.69 4.01 -0.26
C ALA A 17 6.09 2.57 0.13
N GLU A 18 5.25 1.85 0.87
CA GLU A 18 5.55 0.49 1.34
C GLU A 18 5.63 -0.53 0.21
N LEU A 19 4.77 -0.39 -0.80
CA LEU A 19 4.69 -1.32 -1.92
C LEU A 19 5.53 -0.87 -3.12
N ASN A 20 6.17 0.30 -3.05
CA ASN A 20 6.91 0.91 -4.14
C ASN A 20 6.09 1.00 -5.45
N ILE A 21 4.81 1.40 -5.33
CA ILE A 21 3.87 1.54 -6.45
C ILE A 21 3.42 2.98 -6.63
N THR A 22 2.89 3.30 -7.82
CA THR A 22 2.31 4.62 -8.12
C THR A 22 0.83 4.68 -7.74
N GLN A 23 0.28 5.89 -7.58
CA GLN A 23 -1.17 6.09 -7.37
C GLN A 23 -2.00 5.50 -8.51
N LYS A 24 -1.53 5.65 -9.76
CA LYS A 24 -2.11 5.02 -10.94
C LYS A 24 -2.18 3.50 -10.79
N ARG A 25 -1.08 2.87 -10.35
CA ARG A 25 -1.04 1.42 -10.15
C ARG A 25 -1.99 0.98 -9.03
N LEU A 26 -2.07 1.76 -7.95
CA LEU A 26 -3.03 1.48 -6.88
C LEU A 26 -4.48 1.62 -7.38
N ALA A 27 -4.77 2.59 -8.25
CA ALA A 27 -6.08 2.77 -8.86
C ALA A 27 -6.47 1.57 -9.75
N GLU A 28 -5.52 1.07 -10.55
CA GLU A 28 -5.69 -0.16 -11.34
C GLU A 28 -5.98 -1.39 -10.46
N ILE A 29 -5.24 -1.54 -9.35
CA ILE A 29 -5.41 -2.67 -8.42
C ILE A 29 -6.78 -2.63 -7.72
N LEU A 30 -7.22 -1.44 -7.33
CA LEU A 30 -8.49 -1.24 -6.64
C LEU A 30 -9.68 -1.10 -7.60
N GLU A 31 -9.43 -1.15 -8.91
CA GLU A 31 -10.44 -0.97 -9.98
C GLU A 31 -11.26 0.33 -9.82
N VAL A 32 -10.58 1.41 -9.42
CA VAL A 32 -11.19 2.74 -9.26
C VAL A 32 -10.54 3.76 -10.20
N PRO A 33 -11.24 4.85 -10.57
CA PRO A 33 -10.63 5.92 -11.34
C PRO A 33 -9.43 6.53 -10.61
N GLU A 34 -8.36 6.85 -11.34
CA GLU A 34 -7.14 7.46 -10.79
C GLU A 34 -7.44 8.75 -10.01
N GLY A 35 -8.35 9.59 -10.54
CA GLY A 35 -8.80 10.81 -9.86
C GLY A 35 -9.39 10.56 -8.47
N THR A 36 -9.97 9.37 -8.23
CA THR A 36 -10.48 8.95 -6.92
C THR A 36 -9.33 8.73 -5.94
N VAL A 37 -8.30 8.00 -6.37
CA VAL A 37 -7.10 7.73 -5.54
C VAL A 37 -6.32 9.00 -5.27
N SER A 38 -6.17 9.88 -6.27
CA SER A 38 -5.55 11.19 -6.09
C SER A 38 -6.35 12.06 -5.12
N SER A 39 -7.68 12.05 -5.21
CA SER A 39 -8.55 12.75 -4.25
C SER A 39 -8.35 12.22 -2.84
N TRP A 40 -8.29 10.89 -2.66
CA TRP A 40 -8.02 10.28 -1.35
C TRP A 40 -6.64 10.67 -0.80
N ALA A 41 -5.61 10.71 -1.63
CA ALA A 41 -4.25 11.06 -1.22
C ALA A 41 -4.10 12.52 -0.79
N VAL A 42 -4.92 13.42 -1.36
CA VAL A 42 -4.89 14.87 -1.10
C VAL A 42 -5.83 15.25 0.03
N ARG A 43 -7.06 14.74 0.02
CA ARG A 43 -8.12 15.14 0.96
C ARG A 43 -8.14 14.35 2.26
N ASP A 44 -7.44 13.21 2.33
CA ASP A 44 -7.52 12.24 3.44
C ASP A 44 -8.94 11.70 3.71
N GLU A 45 -9.87 11.98 2.81
CA GLU A 45 -11.25 11.54 2.84
C GLU A 45 -11.39 10.36 1.90
N LEU A 46 -11.34 9.16 2.46
CA LEU A 46 -11.63 7.94 1.72
C LEU A 46 -12.66 7.07 2.45
N PRO A 47 -13.52 6.34 1.72
CA PRO A 47 -14.46 5.42 2.34
C PRO A 47 -13.76 4.39 3.23
N ARG A 48 -14.40 4.01 4.34
CA ARG A 48 -13.88 2.95 5.24
C ARG A 48 -13.55 1.66 4.50
N LEU A 49 -14.32 1.33 3.46
CA LEU A 49 -14.08 0.16 2.61
C LEU A 49 -12.76 0.29 1.83
N ALA A 50 -12.53 1.44 1.18
CA ALA A 50 -11.28 1.70 0.46
C ALA A 50 -10.07 1.64 1.41
N LYS A 51 -10.21 2.17 2.63
CA LYS A 51 -9.16 2.11 3.65
C LYS A 51 -8.79 0.67 3.98
N LYS A 52 -9.80 -0.15 4.31
CA LYS A 52 -9.61 -1.58 4.60
C LYS A 52 -9.05 -2.34 3.40
N ALA A 53 -9.48 -2.04 2.18
CA ALA A 53 -8.97 -2.68 0.98
C ALA A 53 -7.48 -2.41 0.77
N ILE A 54 -7.05 -1.16 0.94
CA ILE A 54 -5.63 -0.77 0.83
C ILE A 54 -4.80 -1.44 1.94
N GLU A 55 -5.28 -1.39 3.19
CA GLU A 55 -4.60 -2.04 4.32
C GLU A 55 -4.47 -3.55 4.11
N PHE A 56 -5.54 -4.21 3.66
CA PHE A 56 -5.52 -5.62 3.33
C PHE A 56 -4.54 -5.94 2.20
N TYR A 57 -4.48 -5.09 1.17
CA TYR A 57 -3.55 -5.29 0.06
C TYR A 57 -2.09 -5.19 0.51
N ILE A 58 -1.75 -4.21 1.35
CA ILE A 58 -0.42 -4.11 1.96
C ILE A 58 -0.07 -5.39 2.72
N GLN A 59 -0.98 -5.83 3.59
CA GLN A 59 -0.78 -7.02 4.41
C GLN A 59 -0.62 -8.29 3.57
N LYS A 60 -1.40 -8.41 2.48
CA LYS A 60 -1.29 -9.53 1.54
C LYS A 60 0.09 -9.57 0.88
N GLN A 61 0.59 -8.44 0.38
CA GLN A 61 1.92 -8.35 -0.23
C GLN A 61 3.05 -8.72 0.74
N GLN A 62 2.96 -8.27 1.99
CA GLN A 62 3.92 -8.65 3.03
C GLN A 62 3.87 -10.17 3.30
N SER A 63 2.67 -10.75 3.34
CA SER A 63 2.49 -12.19 3.54
C SER A 63 3.08 -13.00 2.38
N GLU A 64 2.83 -12.59 1.14
CA GLU A 64 3.41 -13.22 -0.06
C GLU A 64 4.94 -13.16 -0.04
N ARG A 65 5.53 -12.04 0.39
CA ARG A 65 6.98 -11.90 0.54
C ARG A 65 7.56 -12.82 1.60
N ILE A 66 6.87 -13.04 2.71
CA ILE A 66 7.32 -13.97 3.75
C ILE A 66 7.29 -15.40 3.20
N VAL A 67 6.19 -15.80 2.58
CA VAL A 67 6.03 -17.14 2.00
C VAL A 67 7.05 -17.39 0.89
N SER A 68 7.35 -16.38 0.04
CA SER A 68 8.37 -16.53 -1.00
C SER A 68 9.75 -16.78 -0.41
N GLN A 69 10.15 -16.00 0.59
CA GLN A 69 11.45 -16.17 1.24
C GLN A 69 11.59 -17.55 1.88
N PHE A 70 10.55 -18.06 2.55
CA PHE A 70 10.57 -19.43 3.08
C PHE A 70 10.70 -20.49 1.98
N ARG A 71 9.96 -20.32 0.87
CA ARG A 71 10.06 -21.23 -0.28
C ARG A 71 11.47 -21.23 -0.87
N ASP A 72 12.08 -20.07 -1.03
CA ASP A 72 13.43 -19.91 -1.58
C ASP A 72 14.48 -20.55 -0.66
N LEU A 73 14.33 -20.41 0.66
CA LEU A 73 15.20 -21.07 1.64
C LEU A 73 15.06 -22.59 1.60
N ILE A 74 13.84 -23.12 1.52
CA ILE A 74 13.61 -24.58 1.39
C ILE A 74 14.32 -25.09 0.14
N ALA A 75 14.16 -24.40 -1.00
CA ALA A 75 14.79 -24.78 -2.27
C ALA A 75 16.32 -24.74 -2.26
N LEU A 76 16.95 -24.02 -1.33
CA LEU A 76 18.40 -23.95 -1.20
C LEU A 76 18.97 -25.13 -0.38
N VAL A 77 18.16 -25.72 0.50
CA VAL A 77 18.57 -26.78 1.43
C VAL A 77 18.13 -28.17 0.96
N SER A 78 17.16 -28.25 0.06
CA SER A 78 16.72 -29.47 -0.64
C SER A 78 17.50 -29.70 -1.93
#